data_AF-A0A7S1XMB6-F1
#
_entry.id   AF-A0A7S1XMB6-F1
#
_cell.length_a   1.000
_cell.length_b   1.000
_cell.length_c   1.000
_cell.angle_alpha   90.00
_cell.angle_beta   90.00
_cell.angle_gamma   90.00
#
_symmetry.space_group_name_H-M   'P 1'
#
loop_
_entity.id
_entity.type
_entity.pdbx_description
1 polymer ?
#
loop_
_entity_poly.entity_id
_entity_poly.type
_entity_poly.pdbx_seq_one_letter_code
_entity_poly.pdbx_strand_id
1 'polypeptide(L)'
;MCGIFAIFNSSLSPDELRKLMVACSQRLRHRGPDWSGYQIHGSHGIAHERLAIIDPESGEQPLVSPCGNVIVCANGEIYNYRTLYDELKADGCEYNPATGSDCEVVIPLYQKYGMAFVDKLRGMFSFVIYDKAADKFFAVRDHMGITPMYYGHASDGSIWFSSEMKALHDQCSTYQQAPPGKYFSSEDGEFHQWFTPDWLTTTESPSETIHLAELRDYFVNAVRRRMMSDVPWGVLLSGGLDSSLVASIACRLHKQGSNSGAKAFVGARLHSFTIGLEGSPDLAAAEDVADFLGTVHHGYTYTMQEGLDAISEVIYHLETYDVTTVRASTPMFLMSRKIKAMGVKMVLSGEGADEILGGYLYFHHAPNGSEVEPPQAQP
;
A
#
# COMPACT_ATOMS: atom_id res chain seq x y z
N MET A 1 -6.68 -0.78 2.91
CA MET A 1 -5.62 -1.68 2.43
C MET A 1 -5.92 -3.09 2.95
N CYS A 2 -5.49 -4.16 2.29
CA CYS A 2 -5.73 -5.53 2.77
C CYS A 2 -4.76 -5.92 3.91
N GLY A 3 -5.04 -7.06 4.56
CA GLY A 3 -4.12 -7.71 5.50
C GLY A 3 -3.63 -9.04 4.94
N ILE A 4 -2.32 -9.26 4.93
CA ILE A 4 -1.71 -10.56 4.63
C ILE A 4 -1.24 -11.18 5.94
N PHE A 5 -1.39 -12.50 6.04
CA PHE A 5 -0.80 -13.31 7.10
C PHE A 5 -0.39 -14.67 6.54
N ALA A 6 0.87 -15.07 6.70
CA ALA A 6 1.36 -16.36 6.23
C ALA A 6 2.29 -17.02 7.25
N ILE A 7 2.23 -18.34 7.33
CA ILE A 7 3.08 -19.19 8.15
C ILE A 7 3.63 -20.30 7.25
N PHE A 8 4.94 -20.46 7.19
CA PHE A 8 5.61 -21.50 6.42
C PHE A 8 6.45 -22.39 7.32
N ASN A 9 6.58 -23.68 6.97
CA ASN A 9 7.37 -24.68 7.70
C ASN A 9 6.91 -24.87 9.15
N SER A 10 5.60 -24.80 9.42
CA SER A 10 5.06 -25.06 10.76
C SER A 10 5.18 -26.53 11.14
N SER A 11 5.51 -26.78 12.41
CA SER A 11 5.47 -28.11 13.02
C SER A 11 4.04 -28.59 13.36
N LEU A 12 3.05 -27.71 13.29
CA LEU A 12 1.65 -27.98 13.64
C LEU A 12 0.96 -28.88 12.63
N SER A 13 -0.06 -29.62 13.08
CA SER A 13 -0.97 -30.29 12.16
C SER A 13 -1.77 -29.26 11.34
N PRO A 14 -2.26 -29.59 10.13
CA PRO A 14 -3.02 -28.66 9.30
C PRO A 14 -4.23 -28.00 10.01
N ASP A 15 -4.91 -28.73 10.89
CA ASP A 15 -6.06 -28.21 11.65
C ASP A 15 -5.64 -27.24 12.75
N GLU A 16 -4.54 -27.52 13.45
CA GLU A 16 -3.97 -26.62 14.46
C GLU A 16 -3.42 -25.35 13.81
N LEU A 17 -2.69 -25.50 12.69
CA LEU A 17 -2.20 -24.39 11.89
C LEU A 17 -3.35 -23.50 11.44
N ARG A 18 -4.44 -24.08 10.90
CA ARG A 18 -5.61 -23.30 10.50
C ARG A 18 -6.22 -22.51 11.65
N LYS A 19 -6.38 -23.12 12.84
CA LYS A 19 -6.93 -22.44 14.02
C LYS A 19 -6.06 -21.26 14.45
N LEU A 20 -4.74 -21.47 14.49
CA LEU A 20 -3.77 -20.42 14.82
C LEU A 20 -3.83 -19.28 13.81
N MET A 21 -3.86 -19.61 12.52
CA MET A 21 -3.96 -18.63 11.44
C MET A 21 -5.22 -17.78 11.52
N VAL A 22 -6.38 -18.39 11.79
CA VAL A 22 -7.63 -17.64 11.96
C VAL A 22 -7.55 -16.71 13.16
N ALA A 23 -6.94 -17.13 14.27
CA ALA A 23 -6.79 -16.30 15.46
C ALA A 23 -5.84 -15.11 15.24
N CYS A 24 -4.74 -15.31 14.52
CA CYS A 24 -3.77 -14.25 14.24
C CYS A 24 -4.24 -13.29 13.14
N SER A 25 -4.79 -13.80 12.02
CA SER A 25 -5.25 -12.95 10.90
C SER A 25 -6.42 -12.04 11.30
N GLN A 26 -7.24 -12.47 12.28
CA GLN A 26 -8.34 -11.67 12.83
C GLN A 26 -7.91 -10.29 13.33
N ARG A 27 -6.67 -10.17 13.81
CA ARG A 27 -6.09 -8.91 14.29
C ARG A 27 -5.83 -7.91 13.16
N LEU A 28 -5.94 -8.34 11.90
CA LEU A 28 -5.76 -7.53 10.68
C LEU A 28 -7.08 -7.18 10.00
N ARG A 29 -8.24 -7.61 10.53
CA ARG A 29 -9.56 -7.41 9.89
C ARG A 29 -9.95 -5.94 9.70
N HIS A 30 -9.41 -5.03 10.51
CA HIS A 30 -9.61 -3.59 10.30
C HIS A 30 -9.04 -3.11 8.96
N ARG A 31 -8.00 -3.78 8.46
CA ARG A 31 -7.44 -3.52 7.14
C ARG A 31 -8.42 -3.99 6.07
N GLY A 32 -8.80 -5.26 6.13
CA GLY A 32 -9.67 -5.92 5.15
C GLY A 32 -10.99 -6.42 5.73
N PRO A 33 -11.99 -5.55 5.90
CA PRO A 33 -13.26 -5.92 6.55
C PRO A 33 -14.26 -6.62 5.62
N ASP A 34 -14.00 -6.69 4.31
CA ASP A 34 -15.00 -7.13 3.33
C ASP A 34 -15.06 -8.66 3.21
N TRP A 35 -13.93 -9.37 3.32
CA TRP A 35 -13.88 -10.83 3.22
C TRP A 35 -12.60 -11.41 3.84
N SER A 36 -12.63 -12.69 4.23
CA SER A 36 -11.45 -13.42 4.72
C SER A 36 -11.24 -14.69 3.91
N GLY A 37 -10.00 -14.96 3.49
CA GLY A 37 -9.63 -16.19 2.78
C GLY A 37 -8.45 -16.90 3.44
N TYR A 38 -8.44 -18.24 3.37
CA TYR A 38 -7.45 -19.08 4.05
C TYR A 38 -7.13 -20.33 3.21
N GLN A 39 -5.85 -20.58 2.95
CA GLN A 39 -5.37 -21.83 2.37
C GLN A 39 -4.30 -22.47 3.25
N ILE A 40 -4.42 -23.79 3.42
CA ILE A 40 -3.48 -24.62 4.16
C ILE A 40 -3.01 -25.72 3.24
N HIS A 41 -1.70 -25.94 3.20
CA HIS A 41 -1.07 -27.02 2.45
C HIS A 41 0.08 -27.60 3.25
N GLY A 42 -0.12 -28.78 3.83
CA GLY A 42 0.87 -29.41 4.71
C GLY A 42 1.22 -28.51 5.90
N SER A 43 2.49 -28.13 5.99
CA SER A 43 3.08 -27.24 7.01
C SER A 43 3.02 -25.74 6.64
N HIS A 44 2.37 -25.38 5.53
CA HIS A 44 2.26 -24.01 5.03
C HIS A 44 0.82 -23.51 5.11
N GLY A 45 0.67 -22.23 5.40
CA GLY A 45 -0.62 -21.58 5.48
C GLY A 45 -0.55 -20.12 5.06
N ILE A 46 -1.53 -19.69 4.27
CA ILE A 46 -1.65 -18.30 3.80
C ILE A 46 -3.08 -17.82 4.02
N ALA A 47 -3.21 -16.63 4.61
CA ALA A 47 -4.47 -15.98 4.93
C ALA A 47 -4.47 -14.54 4.43
N HIS A 48 -5.67 -14.06 4.10
CA HIS A 48 -5.88 -12.73 3.60
C HIS A 48 -7.18 -12.13 4.14
N GLU A 49 -7.10 -10.90 4.61
CA GLU A 49 -8.23 -10.06 5.00
C GLU A 49 -8.39 -8.99 3.90
N ARG A 50 -9.53 -8.98 3.21
CA ARG A 50 -9.74 -8.22 1.97
C ARG A 50 -10.44 -6.90 2.21
N LEU A 51 -9.88 -5.82 1.66
CA LEU A 51 -10.61 -4.60 1.32
C LEU A 51 -10.79 -4.57 -0.20
N ALA A 52 -12.00 -4.76 -0.68
CA ALA A 52 -12.31 -4.85 -2.10
C ALA A 52 -12.32 -3.43 -2.73
N ILE A 53 -11.28 -3.12 -3.52
CA ILE A 53 -11.13 -1.87 -4.28
C ILE A 53 -11.27 -2.10 -5.79
N ILE A 54 -10.50 -3.06 -6.33
CA ILE A 54 -10.56 -3.52 -7.73
C ILE A 54 -11.24 -4.88 -7.78
N ASP A 55 -12.13 -5.04 -8.76
CA ASP A 55 -12.93 -6.23 -8.97
C ASP A 55 -13.57 -6.78 -7.67
N PRO A 56 -14.52 -6.04 -7.05
CA PRO A 56 -15.11 -6.46 -5.80
C PRO A 56 -15.78 -7.84 -5.85
N GLU A 57 -16.26 -8.26 -7.03
CA GLU A 57 -17.01 -9.49 -7.22
C GLU A 57 -16.12 -10.75 -7.28
N SER A 58 -15.02 -10.75 -8.04
CA SER A 58 -14.20 -11.95 -8.21
C SER A 58 -12.80 -11.91 -7.60
N GLY A 59 -12.29 -10.74 -7.18
CA GLY A 59 -10.90 -10.59 -6.71
C GLY A 59 -10.60 -11.12 -5.30
N GLU A 60 -11.32 -12.14 -4.83
CA GLU A 60 -11.06 -12.79 -3.54
C GLU A 60 -9.66 -13.41 -3.50
N GLN A 61 -9.03 -13.39 -2.32
CA GLN A 61 -7.68 -13.93 -2.15
C GLN A 61 -7.64 -14.91 -0.95
N PRO A 62 -6.77 -15.93 -0.93
CA PRO A 62 -5.61 -16.15 -1.82
C PRO A 62 -5.96 -16.41 -3.30
N LEU A 63 -5.28 -15.71 -4.21
CA LEU A 63 -5.36 -15.93 -5.66
C LEU A 63 -4.63 -17.22 -6.01
N VAL A 64 -5.18 -18.02 -6.91
CA VAL A 64 -4.63 -19.33 -7.27
C VAL A 64 -4.50 -19.44 -8.77
N SER A 65 -3.35 -19.92 -9.23
CA SER A 65 -3.14 -20.18 -10.66
C SER A 65 -4.13 -21.22 -11.19
N PRO A 66 -4.46 -21.24 -12.50
CA PRO A 66 -5.37 -22.22 -13.08
C PRO A 66 -4.96 -23.69 -12.82
N CYS A 67 -3.66 -23.97 -12.69
CA CYS A 67 -3.14 -25.30 -12.36
C CYS A 67 -3.12 -25.62 -10.85
N GLY A 68 -3.44 -24.66 -9.98
CA GLY A 68 -3.48 -24.86 -8.54
C GLY A 68 -2.11 -24.89 -7.84
N ASN A 69 -1.03 -24.54 -8.55
CA ASN A 69 0.34 -24.65 -8.05
C ASN A 69 0.89 -23.35 -7.45
N VAL A 70 0.48 -22.20 -7.96
CA VAL A 70 0.96 -20.89 -7.47
C VAL A 70 -0.17 -20.22 -6.72
N ILE A 71 0.08 -19.85 -5.47
CA ILE A 71 -0.86 -19.17 -4.58
C ILE A 71 -0.28 -17.80 -4.23
N VAL A 72 -1.08 -16.74 -4.34
CA VAL A 72 -0.65 -15.37 -4.06
C VAL A 72 -1.62 -14.68 -3.10
N CYS A 73 -1.08 -14.02 -2.09
CA CYS A 73 -1.81 -13.03 -1.30
C CYS A 73 -1.12 -11.68 -1.40
N ALA A 74 -1.86 -10.65 -1.75
CA ALA A 74 -1.37 -9.32 -2.04
C ALA A 74 -2.17 -8.26 -1.27
N ASN A 75 -1.44 -7.34 -0.63
CA ASN A 75 -1.92 -6.10 -0.08
C ASN A 75 -1.25 -4.98 -0.87
N GLY A 76 -1.99 -4.37 -1.79
CA GLY A 76 -1.44 -3.38 -2.70
C GLY A 76 -2.33 -3.10 -3.90
N GLU A 77 -1.78 -2.34 -4.83
CA GLU A 77 -2.36 -1.97 -6.12
C GLU A 77 -1.25 -1.97 -7.18
N ILE A 78 -1.42 -2.77 -8.24
CA ILE A 78 -0.51 -2.85 -9.39
C ILE A 78 -1.07 -1.99 -10.53
N TYR A 79 -0.68 -0.72 -10.55
CA TYR A 79 -1.23 0.29 -11.46
C TYR A 79 -1.04 0.00 -12.95
N ASN A 80 -0.04 -0.82 -13.32
CA ASN A 80 0.23 -1.21 -14.70
C ASN A 80 -0.23 -2.62 -15.07
N TYR A 81 -1.09 -3.27 -14.27
CA TYR A 81 -1.50 -4.66 -14.50
C TYR A 81 -2.08 -4.92 -15.90
N ARG A 82 -2.86 -3.98 -16.47
CA ARG A 82 -3.42 -4.09 -17.83
C ARG A 82 -2.32 -4.13 -18.89
N THR A 83 -1.35 -3.22 -18.80
CA THR A 83 -0.19 -3.19 -19.70
C THR A 83 0.63 -4.46 -19.59
N LEU A 84 0.81 -4.98 -18.37
CA LEU A 84 1.52 -6.24 -18.14
C LEU A 84 0.79 -7.44 -18.78
N TYR A 85 -0.55 -7.49 -18.72
CA TYR A 85 -1.32 -8.50 -19.45
C TYR A 85 -1.20 -8.36 -20.97
N ASP A 86 -1.21 -7.13 -21.50
CA ASP A 86 -1.01 -6.88 -22.93
C ASP A 86 0.38 -7.33 -23.40
N GLU A 87 1.42 -7.05 -22.61
CA GLU A 87 2.80 -7.49 -22.86
C GLU A 87 2.94 -9.02 -22.80
N LEU A 88 2.35 -9.66 -21.77
CA LEU A 88 2.33 -11.12 -21.66
C LEU A 88 1.67 -11.76 -22.88
N LYS A 89 0.54 -11.22 -23.33
CA LYS A 89 -0.18 -11.69 -24.51
C LYS A 89 0.63 -11.49 -25.80
N ALA A 90 1.27 -10.33 -25.95
CA ALA A 90 2.12 -10.04 -27.10
C ALA A 90 3.32 -11.00 -27.20
N ASP A 91 3.85 -11.43 -26.06
CA ASP A 91 4.92 -12.42 -25.96
C ASP A 91 4.45 -13.88 -26.10
N GLY A 92 3.16 -14.11 -26.42
CA GLY A 92 2.60 -15.45 -26.61
C GLY A 92 2.30 -16.21 -25.32
N CYS A 93 2.24 -15.54 -24.16
CA CYS A 93 1.79 -16.17 -22.92
C CYS A 93 0.27 -16.38 -22.95
N GLU A 94 -0.18 -17.63 -23.00
CA GLU A 94 -1.59 -18.00 -22.88
C GLU A 94 -1.98 -18.06 -21.40
N TYR A 95 -2.35 -16.91 -20.83
CA TYR A 95 -2.93 -16.83 -19.48
C TYR A 95 -4.28 -16.13 -19.55
N ASN A 96 -5.33 -16.82 -19.07
CA ASN A 96 -6.67 -16.27 -18.95
C ASN A 96 -6.94 -15.98 -17.48
N PRO A 97 -6.99 -14.69 -17.06
CA PRO A 97 -7.26 -14.34 -15.67
C PRO A 97 -8.60 -14.88 -15.19
N ALA A 98 -8.61 -15.47 -14.00
CA ALA A 98 -9.83 -15.95 -13.34
C ALA A 98 -10.62 -14.80 -12.70
N THR A 99 -9.96 -13.68 -12.43
CA THR A 99 -10.50 -12.49 -11.77
C THR A 99 -10.14 -11.22 -12.56
N GLY A 100 -10.81 -10.12 -12.24
CA GLY A 100 -10.45 -8.78 -12.68
C GLY A 100 -9.46 -8.06 -11.75
N SER A 101 -8.99 -8.74 -10.70
CA SER A 101 -8.04 -8.21 -9.72
C SER A 101 -6.73 -7.77 -10.39
N ASP A 102 -6.26 -6.59 -10.06
CA ASP A 102 -4.96 -6.09 -10.50
C ASP A 102 -3.80 -6.97 -9.99
N CYS A 103 -4.00 -7.61 -8.83
CA CYS A 103 -3.00 -8.45 -8.18
C CYS A 103 -2.84 -9.84 -8.83
N GLU A 104 -3.78 -10.30 -9.66
CA GLU A 104 -3.66 -11.63 -10.30
C GLU A 104 -2.53 -11.70 -11.32
N VAL A 105 -2.13 -10.56 -11.90
CA VAL A 105 -1.04 -10.50 -12.88
C VAL A 105 0.30 -11.00 -12.33
N VAL A 106 0.46 -11.01 -11.00
CA VAL A 106 1.62 -11.59 -10.31
C VAL A 106 1.83 -13.06 -10.67
N ILE A 107 0.75 -13.83 -10.84
CA ILE A 107 0.82 -15.28 -11.12
C ILE A 107 1.52 -15.55 -12.47
N PRO A 108 1.03 -15.07 -13.63
CA PRO A 108 1.68 -15.35 -14.91
C PRO A 108 3.06 -14.71 -15.00
N LEU A 109 3.27 -13.56 -14.34
CA LEU A 109 4.57 -12.91 -14.28
C LEU A 109 5.61 -13.76 -13.54
N TYR A 110 5.27 -14.28 -12.36
CA TYR A 110 6.11 -15.21 -11.60
C TYR A 110 6.39 -16.48 -12.40
N GLN A 111 5.35 -17.08 -13.00
CA GLN A 111 5.50 -18.30 -13.79
C GLN A 111 6.44 -18.13 -14.99
N LYS A 112 6.44 -16.94 -15.61
CA LYS A 112 7.26 -16.66 -16.80
C LYS A 112 8.68 -16.21 -16.46
N TYR A 113 8.86 -15.34 -15.46
CA TYR A 113 10.12 -14.66 -15.21
C TYR A 113 10.79 -15.06 -13.89
N GLY A 114 10.15 -15.88 -13.04
CA GLY A 114 10.57 -16.03 -11.65
C GLY A 114 10.64 -14.66 -10.96
N MET A 115 11.44 -14.52 -9.90
CA MET A 115 11.49 -13.27 -9.11
C MET A 115 11.96 -12.01 -9.87
N ALA A 116 12.52 -12.14 -11.08
CA ALA A 116 12.84 -11.00 -11.94
C ALA A 116 11.59 -10.20 -12.36
N PHE A 117 10.38 -10.74 -12.19
CA PHE A 117 9.16 -10.02 -12.54
C PHE A 117 8.90 -8.78 -11.68
N VAL A 118 9.42 -8.74 -10.45
CA VAL A 118 9.07 -7.70 -9.48
C VAL A 118 9.43 -6.30 -10.00
N ASP A 119 10.55 -6.17 -10.72
CA ASP A 119 11.00 -4.92 -11.34
C ASP A 119 10.06 -4.40 -12.45
N LYS A 120 9.16 -5.25 -12.96
CA LYS A 120 8.14 -4.85 -13.95
C LYS A 120 6.93 -4.18 -13.31
N LEU A 121 6.75 -4.33 -11.99
CA LEU A 121 5.58 -3.82 -11.30
C LEU A 121 5.67 -2.32 -11.06
N ARG A 122 4.57 -1.61 -11.34
CA ARG A 122 4.40 -0.22 -10.95
C ARG A 122 3.23 -0.15 -9.98
N GLY A 123 3.53 -0.05 -8.69
CA GLY A 123 2.53 -0.18 -7.66
C GLY A 123 3.01 0.19 -6.27
N MET A 124 2.09 0.10 -5.32
CA MET A 124 2.40 -0.09 -3.90
C MET A 124 1.93 -1.49 -3.55
N PHE A 125 2.79 -2.34 -3.00
CA PHE A 125 2.43 -3.73 -2.82
C PHE A 125 3.32 -4.43 -1.80
N SER A 126 2.68 -5.33 -1.09
CA SER A 126 3.31 -6.37 -0.31
C SER A 126 2.58 -7.65 -0.72
N PHE A 127 3.30 -8.71 -1.05
CA PHE A 127 2.65 -9.98 -1.35
C PHE A 127 3.49 -11.17 -0.94
N VAL A 128 2.81 -12.28 -0.72
CA VAL A 128 3.39 -13.60 -0.45
C VAL A 128 3.01 -14.53 -1.60
N ILE A 129 4.01 -15.24 -2.14
CA ILE A 129 3.84 -16.27 -3.17
C ILE A 129 4.19 -17.62 -2.55
N TYR A 130 3.38 -18.64 -2.78
CA TYR A 130 3.73 -20.03 -2.53
C TYR A 130 3.60 -20.85 -3.81
N ASP A 131 4.70 -21.44 -4.23
CA ASP A 131 4.80 -22.37 -5.34
C ASP A 131 4.86 -23.80 -4.80
N LYS A 132 3.71 -24.48 -4.88
CA LYS A 132 3.53 -25.85 -4.40
C LYS A 132 4.35 -26.88 -5.19
N ALA A 133 4.62 -26.61 -6.47
CA ALA A 133 5.33 -27.58 -7.31
C ALA A 133 6.82 -27.60 -6.94
N ALA A 134 7.38 -26.44 -6.65
CA ALA A 134 8.77 -26.29 -6.21
C ALA A 134 8.95 -26.37 -4.69
N ASP A 135 7.85 -26.33 -3.93
CA ASP A 135 7.81 -26.13 -2.48
C ASP A 135 8.63 -24.90 -2.03
N LYS A 136 8.40 -23.77 -2.71
CA LYS A 136 9.10 -22.51 -2.47
C LYS A 136 8.12 -21.41 -2.10
N PHE A 137 8.55 -20.49 -1.26
CA PHE A 137 7.77 -19.31 -0.92
C PHE A 137 8.62 -18.04 -0.95
N PHE A 138 7.96 -16.94 -1.26
CA PHE A 138 8.55 -15.62 -1.37
C PHE A 138 7.67 -14.60 -0.67
N ALA A 139 8.28 -13.58 -0.08
CA ALA A 139 7.57 -12.42 0.43
C ALA A 139 8.21 -11.16 -0.16
N VAL A 140 7.43 -10.32 -0.82
CA VAL A 140 7.93 -9.17 -1.56
C VAL A 140 7.33 -7.91 -0.97
N ARG A 141 8.16 -6.87 -0.81
CA ARG A 141 7.72 -5.53 -0.41
C ARG A 141 8.11 -4.49 -1.47
N ASP A 142 7.23 -3.54 -1.71
CA ASP A 142 7.41 -2.50 -2.72
C ASP A 142 8.65 -1.62 -2.48
N HIS A 143 9.07 -0.94 -3.56
CA HIS A 143 10.28 -0.14 -3.68
C HIS A 143 10.56 0.82 -2.52
N MET A 144 9.54 1.42 -1.93
CA MET A 144 9.66 2.39 -0.83
C MET A 144 9.02 1.92 0.48
N GLY A 145 8.49 0.70 0.52
CA GLY A 145 7.82 0.17 1.71
C GLY A 145 6.48 0.85 2.02
N ILE A 146 5.79 1.37 1.00
CA ILE A 146 4.50 2.06 1.11
C ILE A 146 3.48 1.17 1.80
N THR A 147 3.45 -0.11 1.43
CA THR A 147 2.66 -1.12 2.14
C THR A 147 3.48 -1.75 3.26
N PRO A 148 2.90 -1.94 4.46
CA PRO A 148 3.62 -2.52 5.57
C PRO A 148 3.71 -4.05 5.43
N MET A 149 4.86 -4.59 5.82
CA MET A 149 5.10 -6.02 5.97
C MET A 149 6.14 -6.24 7.06
N TYR A 150 5.86 -7.20 7.93
CA TYR A 150 6.72 -7.71 8.98
C TYR A 150 7.00 -9.18 8.71
N TYR A 151 8.13 -9.65 9.22
CA TYR A 151 8.45 -11.07 9.21
C TYR A 151 9.07 -11.50 10.54
N GLY A 152 8.98 -12.78 10.85
CA GLY A 152 9.53 -13.33 12.09
C GLY A 152 9.67 -14.83 12.10
N HIS A 153 10.31 -15.35 13.16
CA HIS A 153 10.48 -16.77 13.40
C HIS A 153 9.80 -17.17 14.70
N ALA A 154 9.03 -18.26 14.68
CA ALA A 154 8.51 -18.91 15.87
C ALA A 154 9.53 -19.90 16.46
N SER A 155 9.25 -20.39 17.68
CA SER A 155 10.15 -21.30 18.41
C SER A 155 10.34 -22.66 17.73
N ASP A 156 9.42 -23.07 16.85
CA ASP A 156 9.53 -24.29 16.05
C ASP A 156 10.33 -24.10 14.76
N GLY A 157 10.86 -22.89 14.52
CA GLY A 157 11.60 -22.52 13.32
C GLY A 157 10.72 -22.08 12.15
N SER A 158 9.40 -22.09 12.29
CA SER A 158 8.49 -21.62 11.24
C SER A 158 8.69 -20.12 10.96
N ILE A 159 8.51 -19.76 9.68
CA ILE A 159 8.70 -18.39 9.19
C ILE A 159 7.34 -17.76 8.96
N TRP A 160 7.16 -16.57 9.50
CA TRP A 160 5.88 -15.86 9.51
C TRP A 160 6.01 -14.54 8.77
N PHE A 161 4.99 -14.18 8.00
CA PHE A 161 4.87 -12.88 7.36
C PHE A 161 3.52 -12.26 7.68
N SER A 162 3.48 -10.96 7.97
CA SER A 162 2.22 -10.26 8.19
C SER A 162 2.27 -8.80 7.81
N SER A 163 1.13 -8.20 7.44
CA SER A 163 1.04 -6.75 7.22
C SER A 163 1.30 -5.91 8.47
N GLU A 164 1.06 -6.44 9.68
CA GLU A 164 1.21 -5.70 10.94
C GLU A 164 1.80 -6.62 12.03
N MET A 165 2.71 -6.10 12.85
CA MET A 165 3.43 -6.85 13.89
C MET A 165 2.47 -7.47 14.93
N LYS A 166 1.30 -6.89 15.16
CA LYS A 166 0.29 -7.36 16.11
C LYS A 166 -0.17 -8.80 15.83
N ALA A 167 -0.03 -9.28 14.59
CA ALA A 167 -0.33 -10.66 14.23
C ALA A 167 0.85 -11.63 14.50
N LEU A 168 2.04 -11.11 14.82
CA LEU A 168 3.27 -11.88 15.05
C LEU A 168 3.75 -11.85 16.50
N HIS A 169 3.62 -10.70 17.18
CA HIS A 169 4.41 -10.35 18.37
C HIS A 169 4.35 -11.32 19.55
N ASP A 170 3.25 -12.05 19.72
CA ASP A 170 3.04 -13.01 20.82
C ASP A 170 3.24 -14.47 20.39
N GLN A 171 3.52 -14.72 19.12
CA GLN A 171 3.76 -16.06 18.55
C GLN A 171 5.21 -16.24 18.07
N CYS A 172 5.87 -15.16 17.64
CA CYS A 172 7.24 -15.20 17.14
C CYS A 172 8.26 -14.88 18.24
N SER A 173 9.32 -15.68 18.34
CA SER A 173 10.46 -15.39 19.21
C SER A 173 11.30 -14.21 18.73
N THR A 174 11.32 -13.97 17.42
CA THR A 174 11.94 -12.81 16.79
C THR A 174 11.03 -12.30 15.69
N TYR A 175 10.91 -10.99 15.55
CA TYR A 175 10.16 -10.37 14.46
C TYR A 175 10.71 -8.96 14.19
N GLN A 176 10.63 -8.54 12.94
CA GLN A 176 11.06 -7.23 12.49
C GLN A 176 10.30 -6.82 11.23
N GLN A 177 10.46 -5.56 10.83
CA GLN A 177 9.91 -5.08 9.58
C GLN A 177 10.65 -5.71 8.39
N ALA A 178 9.92 -6.13 7.36
CA ALA A 178 10.51 -6.63 6.14
C ALA A 178 11.09 -5.45 5.34
N PRO A 179 12.35 -5.49 4.90
CA PRO A 179 13.00 -4.34 4.27
C PRO A 179 12.31 -3.91 2.95
N PRO A 180 12.11 -2.60 2.72
CA PRO A 180 11.64 -2.05 1.45
C PRO A 180 12.53 -2.43 0.27
N GLY A 181 11.94 -2.54 -0.94
CA GLY A 181 12.70 -2.81 -2.17
C GLY A 181 13.39 -4.18 -2.21
N LYS A 182 13.01 -5.10 -1.30
CA LYS A 182 13.55 -6.46 -1.23
C LYS A 182 12.45 -7.52 -1.31
N TYR A 183 12.88 -8.74 -1.62
CA TYR A 183 12.07 -9.94 -1.47
C TYR A 183 12.79 -11.00 -0.65
N PHE A 184 12.06 -11.70 0.21
CA PHE A 184 12.54 -12.91 0.89
C PHE A 184 12.44 -14.11 -0.05
N SER A 185 13.43 -15.00 -0.03
CA SER A 185 13.41 -16.28 -0.73
C SER A 185 13.56 -17.44 0.24
N SER A 186 12.68 -18.44 0.16
CA SER A 186 12.80 -19.66 0.98
C SER A 186 13.97 -20.56 0.56
N GLU A 187 14.61 -20.30 -0.58
CA GLU A 187 15.71 -21.13 -1.09
C GLU A 187 16.99 -20.97 -0.26
N ASP A 188 17.26 -19.75 0.18
CA ASP A 188 18.41 -19.41 1.02
C ASP A 188 18.02 -18.81 2.37
N GLY A 189 16.75 -18.44 2.54
CA GLY A 189 16.25 -17.83 3.78
C GLY A 189 16.64 -16.36 3.91
N GLU A 190 16.94 -15.67 2.80
CA GLU A 190 17.51 -14.33 2.80
C GLU A 190 16.64 -13.31 2.04
N PHE A 191 16.87 -12.01 2.33
CA PHE A 191 16.27 -10.90 1.59
C PHE A 191 17.17 -10.42 0.46
N HIS A 192 16.66 -10.46 -0.76
CA HIS A 192 17.32 -10.05 -1.99
C HIS A 192 16.82 -8.67 -2.44
N GLN A 193 17.74 -7.77 -2.79
CA GLN A 193 17.41 -6.46 -3.36
C GLN A 193 16.84 -6.64 -4.77
N TRP A 194 15.68 -6.03 -5.04
CA TRP A 194 15.13 -5.94 -6.39
C TRP A 194 15.02 -4.50 -6.89
N PHE A 195 15.00 -3.51 -5.99
CA PHE A 195 14.93 -2.10 -6.35
C PHE A 195 16.18 -1.34 -5.93
N THR A 196 17.00 -0.93 -6.89
CA THR A 196 18.14 -0.03 -6.63
C THR A 196 18.06 1.12 -7.61
N PRO A 197 17.46 2.26 -7.24
CA PRO A 197 17.36 3.39 -8.14
C PRO A 197 18.71 4.07 -8.30
N ASP A 198 18.98 4.56 -9.52
CA ASP A 198 20.27 5.14 -9.90
C ASP A 198 20.67 6.31 -8.99
N TRP A 199 19.69 7.09 -8.51
CA TRP A 199 19.91 8.23 -7.62
C TRP A 199 20.44 7.86 -6.23
N LEU A 200 20.40 6.60 -5.81
CA LEU A 200 21.06 6.14 -4.57
C LEU A 200 22.52 5.78 -4.77
N THR A 201 22.93 5.51 -6.01
CA THR A 201 24.29 5.08 -6.34
C THR A 201 25.12 6.18 -7.00
N THR A 202 24.45 7.23 -7.48
CA THR A 202 25.10 8.35 -8.15
C THR A 202 25.74 9.26 -7.11
N THR A 203 27.06 9.47 -7.23
CA THR A 203 27.84 10.37 -6.35
C THR A 203 28.00 11.77 -6.94
N GLU A 204 27.67 11.95 -8.22
CA GLU A 204 27.74 13.23 -8.91
C GLU A 204 26.42 13.99 -8.76
N SER A 205 26.50 15.29 -8.44
CA SER A 205 25.32 16.14 -8.48
C SER A 205 24.73 16.18 -9.89
N PRO A 206 23.41 16.04 -10.06
CA PRO A 206 22.77 16.13 -11.37
C PRO A 206 23.16 17.45 -12.04
N SER A 207 23.75 17.37 -13.24
CA SER A 207 24.12 18.53 -14.06
C SER A 207 23.08 18.86 -15.14
N GLU A 208 22.08 17.98 -15.30
CA GLU A 208 21.02 18.14 -16.28
C GLU A 208 20.08 19.30 -15.91
N THR A 209 19.60 20.00 -16.93
CA THR A 209 18.60 21.06 -16.73
C THR A 209 17.25 20.45 -16.42
N ILE A 210 16.63 20.86 -15.31
CA ILE A 210 15.29 20.38 -14.93
C ILE A 210 14.23 20.90 -15.91
N HIS A 211 13.54 19.99 -16.58
CA HIS A 211 12.41 20.31 -17.44
C HIS A 211 11.10 20.31 -16.64
N LEU A 212 10.68 21.47 -16.13
CA LEU A 212 9.50 21.59 -15.27
C LEU A 212 8.18 21.08 -15.90
N ALA A 213 8.06 21.14 -17.22
CA ALA A 213 6.91 20.57 -17.93
C ALA A 213 6.89 19.04 -17.83
N GLU A 214 8.04 18.40 -17.93
CA GLU A 214 8.19 16.95 -17.84
C GLU A 214 7.90 16.47 -16.41
N LEU A 215 8.42 17.18 -15.39
CA LEU A 215 8.11 16.90 -13.97
C LEU A 215 6.60 16.96 -13.71
N ARG A 216 5.92 17.98 -14.26
CA ARG A 216 4.47 18.11 -14.18
C ARG A 216 3.78 16.92 -14.83
N ASP A 217 4.23 16.48 -16.00
CA ASP A 217 3.63 15.34 -16.70
C ASP A 217 3.83 14.03 -15.93
N TYR A 218 5.02 13.79 -15.34
CA TYR A 218 5.25 12.65 -14.46
C TYR A 218 4.32 12.66 -13.26
N PHE A 219 4.13 13.80 -12.61
CA PHE A 219 3.24 13.92 -11.47
C PHE A 219 1.77 13.71 -11.85
N VAL A 220 1.31 14.30 -12.95
CA VAL A 220 -0.05 14.08 -13.48
C VAL A 220 -0.26 12.60 -13.81
N ASN A 221 0.71 11.94 -14.41
CA ASN A 221 0.67 10.51 -14.71
C ASN A 221 0.71 9.64 -13.44
N ALA A 222 1.39 10.08 -12.38
CA ALA A 222 1.42 9.40 -11.09
C ALA A 222 0.04 9.43 -10.40
N VAL A 223 -0.64 10.58 -10.42
CA VAL A 223 -2.02 10.72 -9.92
C VAL A 223 -2.99 9.90 -10.76
N ARG A 224 -2.94 10.01 -12.10
CA ARG A 224 -3.84 9.27 -13.01
C ARG A 224 -3.82 7.75 -12.75
N ARG A 225 -2.63 7.19 -12.53
CA ARG A 225 -2.45 5.75 -12.25
C ARG A 225 -3.09 5.33 -10.93
N ARG A 226 -3.07 6.20 -9.93
CA ARG A 226 -3.62 5.96 -8.58
C ARG A 226 -5.12 6.19 -8.47
N MET A 227 -5.76 6.76 -9.51
CA MET A 227 -7.22 6.90 -9.59
C MET A 227 -7.94 5.59 -9.97
N MET A 228 -7.19 4.50 -10.15
CA MET A 228 -7.71 3.16 -10.42
C MET A 228 -8.58 2.68 -9.24
N SER A 229 -9.90 2.56 -9.46
CA SER A 229 -10.84 2.08 -8.44
C SER A 229 -12.20 1.68 -9.05
N ASP A 230 -12.80 0.61 -8.51
CA ASP A 230 -14.19 0.19 -8.80
C ASP A 230 -15.17 0.57 -7.68
N VAL A 231 -14.69 1.28 -6.64
CA VAL A 231 -15.45 1.69 -5.45
C VAL A 231 -15.34 3.20 -5.20
N PRO A 232 -16.18 3.79 -4.31
CA PRO A 232 -16.07 5.20 -3.96
C PRO A 232 -14.69 5.55 -3.37
N TRP A 233 -14.11 6.63 -3.90
CA TRP A 233 -12.83 7.18 -3.47
C TRP A 233 -12.87 8.71 -3.32
N GLY A 234 -11.89 9.28 -2.65
CA GLY A 234 -11.76 10.73 -2.46
C GLY A 234 -10.32 11.21 -2.29
N VAL A 235 -10.14 12.42 -1.79
CA VAL A 235 -8.81 13.01 -1.54
C VAL A 235 -8.71 13.56 -0.14
N LEU A 236 -7.55 13.42 0.48
CA LEU A 236 -7.21 14.17 1.69
C LEU A 236 -6.72 15.56 1.28
N LEU A 237 -7.22 16.60 1.94
CA LEU A 237 -6.98 17.99 1.58
C LEU A 237 -6.70 18.82 2.83
N SER A 238 -5.43 19.08 3.13
CA SER A 238 -5.02 19.90 4.28
C SER A 238 -5.01 21.41 3.99
N GLY A 239 -5.12 21.80 2.71
CA GLY A 239 -4.86 23.17 2.26
C GLY A 239 -3.37 23.48 2.02
N GLY A 240 -2.47 22.60 2.46
CA GLY A 240 -1.06 22.63 2.10
C GLY A 240 -0.83 22.37 0.61
N LEU A 241 0.37 22.72 0.10
CA LEU A 241 0.69 22.66 -1.33
C LEU A 241 0.49 21.25 -1.92
N ASP A 242 0.97 20.22 -1.24
CA ASP A 242 1.09 18.87 -1.80
C ASP A 242 -0.29 18.22 -1.98
N SER A 243 -1.08 18.23 -0.90
CA SER A 243 -2.46 17.72 -0.92
C SER A 243 -3.34 18.51 -1.90
N SER A 244 -3.13 19.83 -2.00
CA SER A 244 -3.84 20.70 -2.94
C SER A 244 -3.51 20.37 -4.40
N LEU A 245 -2.24 20.10 -4.72
CA LEU A 245 -1.85 19.72 -6.08
C LEU A 245 -2.39 18.34 -6.46
N VAL A 246 -2.34 17.35 -5.56
CA VAL A 246 -2.94 16.03 -5.78
C VAL A 246 -4.44 16.17 -6.02
N ALA A 247 -5.16 16.88 -5.16
CA ALA A 247 -6.60 17.13 -5.28
C ALA A 247 -6.95 17.86 -6.58
N SER A 248 -6.16 18.86 -6.98
CA SER A 248 -6.36 19.62 -8.22
C SER A 248 -6.23 18.75 -9.46
N ILE A 249 -5.18 17.93 -9.53
CA ILE A 249 -4.96 17.01 -10.64
C ILE A 249 -6.08 15.95 -10.68
N ALA A 250 -6.40 15.35 -9.55
CA ALA A 250 -7.45 14.35 -9.42
C ALA A 250 -8.81 14.90 -9.88
N CYS A 251 -9.20 16.09 -9.42
CA CYS A 251 -10.43 16.77 -9.84
C CYS A 251 -10.46 17.02 -11.34
N ARG A 252 -9.36 17.50 -11.92
CA ARG A 252 -9.26 17.78 -13.36
C ARG A 252 -9.41 16.51 -14.19
N LEU A 253 -8.70 15.45 -13.84
CA LEU A 253 -8.76 14.16 -14.55
C LEU A 253 -10.12 13.49 -14.40
N HIS A 254 -10.73 13.57 -13.23
CA HIS A 254 -12.07 13.04 -12.95
C HIS A 254 -13.13 13.74 -13.82
N LYS A 255 -13.08 15.08 -13.94
CA LYS A 255 -13.96 15.86 -14.84
C LYS A 255 -13.77 15.48 -16.32
N GLN A 256 -12.59 15.04 -16.73
CA GLN A 256 -12.29 14.62 -18.10
C GLN A 256 -12.71 13.17 -18.41
N GLY A 257 -13.28 12.43 -17.44
CA GLY A 257 -13.63 11.02 -17.62
C GLY A 257 -12.41 10.09 -17.76
N SER A 258 -11.22 10.55 -17.37
CA SER A 258 -10.00 9.76 -17.45
C SER A 258 -9.97 8.71 -16.33
N ASN A 259 -10.16 7.43 -16.69
CA ASN A 259 -9.92 6.24 -15.83
C ASN A 259 -10.70 6.15 -14.51
N SER A 260 -12.04 6.18 -14.54
CA SER A 260 -12.85 5.57 -13.48
C SER A 260 -13.35 4.20 -13.95
N GLY A 261 -12.84 3.11 -13.37
CA GLY A 261 -13.35 1.74 -13.59
C GLY A 261 -14.81 1.62 -13.16
N ALA A 262 -15.20 2.38 -12.12
CA ALA A 262 -16.58 2.54 -11.74
C ALA A 262 -17.34 3.47 -12.72
N LYS A 263 -18.01 2.87 -13.72
CA LYS A 263 -19.08 3.52 -14.51
C LYS A 263 -20.16 4.18 -13.64
N ALA A 264 -20.26 3.83 -12.36
CA ALA A 264 -21.24 4.35 -11.41
C ALA A 264 -20.96 5.78 -10.89
N PHE A 265 -19.74 6.32 -11.03
CA PHE A 265 -19.39 7.64 -10.45
C PHE A 265 -18.98 8.71 -11.47
N VAL A 266 -19.10 8.40 -12.77
CA VAL A 266 -18.86 9.35 -13.85
C VAL A 266 -19.89 10.48 -13.76
N GLY A 267 -19.45 11.67 -13.36
CA GLY A 267 -20.29 12.87 -13.22
C GLY A 267 -20.57 13.32 -11.78
N ALA A 268 -20.24 12.52 -10.75
CA ALA A 268 -20.30 12.96 -9.36
C ALA A 268 -19.10 13.86 -9.01
N ARG A 269 -19.32 14.91 -8.21
CA ARG A 269 -18.23 15.75 -7.69
C ARG A 269 -17.31 14.92 -6.79
N LEU A 270 -16.00 15.13 -6.88
CA LEU A 270 -15.02 14.45 -6.03
C LEU A 270 -15.18 14.91 -4.57
N HIS A 271 -15.11 13.98 -3.63
CA HIS A 271 -15.14 14.28 -2.20
C HIS A 271 -13.73 14.58 -1.68
N SER A 272 -13.60 15.63 -0.88
CA SER A 272 -12.36 16.01 -0.21
C SER A 272 -12.54 16.04 1.31
N PHE A 273 -11.51 15.64 2.05
CA PHE A 273 -11.59 15.45 3.50
C PHE A 273 -10.46 16.18 4.21
N THR A 274 -10.79 16.86 5.29
CA THR A 274 -9.83 17.48 6.21
C THR A 274 -10.28 17.24 7.65
N ILE A 275 -9.35 17.35 8.59
CA ILE A 275 -9.66 17.28 10.00
C ILE A 275 -8.77 18.26 10.79
N GLY A 276 -9.35 18.90 11.80
CA GLY A 276 -8.63 19.80 12.67
C GLY A 276 -9.33 20.03 13.99
N LEU A 277 -8.66 20.73 14.89
CA LEU A 277 -9.36 21.36 16.01
C LEU A 277 -10.25 22.48 15.48
N GLU A 278 -11.28 22.85 16.23
CA GLU A 278 -12.14 23.98 15.86
C GLU A 278 -11.30 25.26 15.69
N GLY A 279 -11.46 25.92 14.54
CA GLY A 279 -10.69 27.12 14.17
C GLY A 279 -9.25 26.84 13.71
N SER A 280 -8.89 25.59 13.38
CA SER A 280 -7.53 25.32 12.87
C SER A 280 -7.28 26.00 11.51
N PRO A 281 -6.04 26.42 11.24
CA PRO A 281 -5.67 27.00 9.95
C PRO A 281 -5.84 26.01 8.79
N ASP A 282 -5.61 24.71 9.03
CA ASP A 282 -5.78 23.66 8.01
C ASP A 282 -7.23 23.53 7.54
N LEU A 283 -8.22 23.70 8.45
CA LEU A 283 -9.63 23.70 8.06
C LEU A 283 -9.96 24.87 7.14
N ALA A 284 -9.48 26.07 7.47
CA ALA A 284 -9.72 27.26 6.64
C ALA A 284 -9.02 27.15 5.27
N ALA A 285 -7.76 26.74 5.25
CA ALA A 285 -7.01 26.58 4.01
C ALA A 285 -7.59 25.46 3.12
N ALA A 286 -8.06 24.36 3.71
CA ALA A 286 -8.71 23.28 2.98
C ALA A 286 -10.04 23.74 2.36
N GLU A 287 -10.84 24.56 3.05
CA GLU A 287 -12.09 25.14 2.53
C GLU A 287 -11.80 26.01 1.29
N ASP A 288 -10.82 26.91 1.37
CA ASP A 288 -10.44 27.79 0.24
C ASP A 288 -10.08 26.98 -1.01
N VAL A 289 -9.29 25.90 -0.84
CA VAL A 289 -8.91 25.03 -1.95
C VAL A 289 -10.11 24.21 -2.44
N ALA A 290 -10.96 23.74 -1.54
CA ALA A 290 -12.14 22.96 -1.90
C ALA A 290 -13.15 23.76 -2.72
N ASP A 291 -13.35 25.04 -2.36
CA ASP A 291 -14.17 26.01 -3.09
C ASP A 291 -13.61 26.27 -4.49
N PHE A 292 -12.29 26.49 -4.60
CA PHE A 292 -11.61 26.66 -5.87
C PHE A 292 -11.78 25.43 -6.79
N LEU A 293 -11.66 24.21 -6.24
CA LEU A 293 -11.76 22.97 -7.01
C LEU A 293 -13.21 22.55 -7.32
N GLY A 294 -14.16 23.01 -6.50
CA GLY A 294 -15.57 22.61 -6.54
C GLY A 294 -15.80 21.18 -6.04
N THR A 295 -15.05 20.75 -5.02
CA THR A 295 -15.23 19.42 -4.39
C THR A 295 -16.45 19.38 -3.48
N VAL A 296 -16.95 18.18 -3.15
CA VAL A 296 -17.82 18.01 -1.97
C VAL A 296 -16.93 17.92 -0.75
N HIS A 297 -16.72 19.05 -0.06
CA HIS A 297 -15.80 19.12 1.06
C HIS A 297 -16.40 18.64 2.37
N HIS A 298 -15.59 17.95 3.16
CA HIS A 298 -15.92 17.46 4.49
C HIS A 298 -14.85 17.95 5.47
N GLY A 299 -15.11 19.09 6.10
CA GLY A 299 -14.31 19.62 7.19
C GLY A 299 -14.72 19.05 8.53
N TYR A 300 -13.94 18.11 9.07
CA TYR A 300 -14.22 17.52 10.37
C TYR A 300 -13.51 18.24 11.51
N THR A 301 -14.22 18.42 12.61
CA THR A 301 -13.61 18.80 13.88
C THR A 301 -13.48 17.57 14.80
N TYR A 302 -12.49 17.63 15.68
CA TYR A 302 -12.36 16.77 16.86
C TYR A 302 -11.99 17.62 18.07
N THR A 303 -12.27 17.11 19.26
CA THR A 303 -11.90 17.73 20.53
C THR A 303 -10.57 17.20 21.02
N MET A 304 -9.89 17.95 21.89
CA MET A 304 -8.69 17.47 22.56
C MET A 304 -8.92 16.16 23.32
N GLN A 305 -10.11 15.99 23.94
CA GLN A 305 -10.42 14.77 24.67
C GLN A 305 -10.56 13.56 23.72
N GLU A 306 -11.25 13.70 22.59
CA GLU A 306 -11.31 12.64 21.57
C GLU A 306 -9.92 12.25 21.05
N GLY A 307 -9.03 13.24 20.89
CA GLY A 307 -7.63 12.99 20.54
C GLY A 307 -6.89 12.18 21.60
N LEU A 308 -7.02 12.56 22.88
CA LEU A 308 -6.39 11.87 24.01
C LEU A 308 -6.92 10.44 24.18
N ASP A 309 -8.23 10.26 24.07
CA ASP A 309 -8.90 8.96 24.21
C ASP A 309 -8.48 7.99 23.09
N ALA A 310 -8.14 8.50 21.90
CA ALA A 310 -7.72 7.70 20.76
C ALA A 310 -6.25 7.23 20.82
N ILE A 311 -5.39 7.82 21.67
CA ILE A 311 -3.93 7.58 21.63
C ILE A 311 -3.58 6.10 21.74
N SER A 312 -4.25 5.34 22.61
CA SER A 312 -3.96 3.91 22.77
C SER A 312 -4.30 3.09 21.53
N GLU A 313 -5.42 3.39 20.86
CA GLU A 313 -5.79 2.74 19.60
C GLU A 313 -4.84 3.15 18.46
N VAL A 314 -4.46 4.43 18.43
CA VAL A 314 -3.50 4.96 17.45
C VAL A 314 -2.15 4.24 17.57
N ILE A 315 -1.59 4.12 18.78
CA ILE A 315 -0.34 3.38 19.01
C ILE A 315 -0.49 1.91 18.62
N TYR A 316 -1.62 1.27 18.95
CA TYR A 316 -1.89 -0.10 18.55
C TYR A 316 -1.92 -0.29 17.02
N HIS A 317 -2.49 0.66 16.28
CA HIS A 317 -2.55 0.58 14.82
C HIS A 317 -1.24 0.95 14.13
N LEU A 318 -0.50 1.92 14.65
CA LEU A 318 0.79 2.33 14.10
C LEU A 318 1.94 1.40 14.47
N GLU A 319 1.81 0.73 15.62
CA GLU A 319 2.84 -0.14 16.18
C GLU A 319 4.18 0.58 16.41
N THR A 320 4.10 1.85 16.77
CA THR A 320 5.25 2.71 17.07
C THR A 320 5.00 3.55 18.31
N TYR A 321 6.09 3.94 18.96
CA TYR A 321 6.12 4.88 20.07
C TYR A 321 6.71 6.24 19.67
N ASP A 322 7.02 6.46 18.38
CA ASP A 322 7.56 7.74 17.93
C ASP A 322 6.56 8.88 18.16
N VAL A 323 7.05 9.94 18.79
CA VAL A 323 6.20 11.06 19.23
C VAL A 323 5.63 11.83 18.04
N THR A 324 6.42 12.04 17.00
CA THR A 324 6.00 12.79 15.81
C THR A 324 4.94 12.01 15.05
N THR A 325 5.17 10.72 14.82
CA THR A 325 4.23 9.83 14.14
C THR A 325 2.92 9.70 14.89
N VAL A 326 2.93 9.48 16.21
CA VAL A 326 1.69 9.36 17.02
C VAL A 326 0.90 10.67 17.00
N ARG A 327 1.57 11.83 17.12
CA ARG A 327 0.91 13.15 17.06
C ARG A 327 0.23 13.39 15.72
N ALA A 328 0.93 13.18 14.60
CA ALA A 328 0.38 13.41 13.27
C ALA A 328 -0.72 12.39 12.91
N SER A 329 -0.58 11.15 13.38
CA SER A 329 -1.50 10.06 13.02
C SER A 329 -2.81 10.07 13.82
N THR A 330 -2.86 10.70 14.99
CA THR A 330 -4.08 10.78 15.80
C THR A 330 -5.26 11.44 15.05
N PRO A 331 -5.12 12.65 14.49
CA PRO A 331 -6.19 13.22 13.65
C PRO A 331 -6.45 12.40 12.39
N MET A 332 -5.41 11.85 11.73
CA MET A 332 -5.58 10.99 10.55
C MET A 332 -6.42 9.74 10.85
N PHE A 333 -6.20 9.12 12.01
CA PHE A 333 -6.97 7.99 12.50
C PHE A 333 -8.44 8.36 12.68
N LEU A 334 -8.72 9.46 13.38
CA LEU A 334 -10.09 9.94 13.61
C LEU A 334 -10.80 10.29 12.29
N MET A 335 -10.09 10.94 11.35
CA MET A 335 -10.61 11.26 10.02
C MET A 335 -10.91 9.99 9.23
N SER A 336 -10.03 8.99 9.24
CA SER A 336 -10.22 7.74 8.51
C SER A 336 -11.50 7.00 8.95
N ARG A 337 -11.83 7.05 10.25
CA ARG A 337 -13.09 6.49 10.80
C ARG A 337 -14.32 7.18 10.20
N LYS A 338 -14.29 8.51 10.09
CA LYS A 338 -15.40 9.29 9.49
C LYS A 338 -15.52 9.04 7.99
N ILE A 339 -14.39 8.99 7.26
CA ILE A 339 -14.34 8.66 5.83
C ILE A 339 -14.96 7.28 5.57
N LYS A 340 -14.57 6.28 6.37
CA LYS A 340 -15.11 4.91 6.24
C LYS A 340 -16.61 4.86 6.54
N ALA A 341 -17.10 5.63 7.51
CA ALA A 341 -18.53 5.72 7.83
C ALA A 341 -19.38 6.28 6.67
N MET A 342 -18.77 7.04 5.75
CA MET A 342 -19.41 7.51 4.52
C MET A 342 -19.38 6.49 3.36
N GLY A 343 -18.77 5.32 3.56
CA GLY A 343 -18.62 4.30 2.53
C GLY A 343 -17.47 4.53 1.56
N VAL A 344 -16.62 5.53 1.79
CA VAL A 344 -15.39 5.75 1.01
C VAL A 344 -14.32 4.75 1.45
N LYS A 345 -13.74 4.03 0.48
CA LYS A 345 -12.76 2.96 0.75
C LYS A 345 -11.32 3.32 0.37
N MET A 346 -11.13 4.34 -0.47
CA MET A 346 -9.82 4.77 -0.95
C MET A 346 -9.72 6.29 -0.93
N VAL A 347 -8.55 6.80 -0.56
CA VAL A 347 -8.23 8.23 -0.64
C VAL A 347 -6.82 8.43 -1.18
N LEU A 348 -6.60 9.51 -1.92
CA LEU A 348 -5.26 9.98 -2.29
C LEU A 348 -4.76 11.01 -1.26
N SER A 349 -3.47 10.94 -0.93
CA SER A 349 -2.77 11.90 -0.05
C SER A 349 -1.60 12.57 -0.79
N GLY A 350 -1.04 13.62 -0.18
CA GLY A 350 0.15 14.33 -0.64
C GLY A 350 1.46 13.90 0.02
N GLU A 351 1.45 12.83 0.82
CA GLU A 351 2.62 12.33 1.55
C GLU A 351 3.78 11.97 0.59
N GLY A 352 5.02 12.19 1.04
CA GLY A 352 6.24 11.93 0.27
C GLY A 352 6.78 13.13 -0.50
N ALA A 353 6.01 14.22 -0.63
CA ALA A 353 6.43 15.39 -1.39
C ALA A 353 7.60 16.13 -0.73
N ASP A 354 7.52 16.35 0.58
CA ASP A 354 8.57 17.04 1.35
C ASP A 354 9.88 16.26 1.35
N GLU A 355 9.83 14.93 1.42
CA GLU A 355 11.00 14.06 1.38
C GLU A 355 11.67 14.07 0.01
N ILE A 356 10.88 14.09 -1.07
CA ILE A 356 11.40 14.09 -2.45
C ILE A 356 11.96 15.45 -2.85
N LEU A 357 11.31 16.55 -2.45
CA LEU A 357 11.62 17.89 -2.93
C LEU A 357 12.34 18.77 -1.90
N GLY A 358 12.64 18.24 -0.72
CA GLY A 358 13.29 18.99 0.35
C GLY A 358 12.38 20.07 0.94
N GLY A 359 11.10 19.76 1.14
CA GLY A 359 10.07 20.75 1.52
C GLY A 359 10.04 21.13 3.01
N TYR A 360 10.66 20.34 3.88
CA TYR A 360 10.75 20.69 5.30
C TYR A 360 11.62 21.93 5.56
N LEU A 361 11.24 22.74 6.54
CA LEU A 361 11.92 24.00 6.87
C LEU A 361 13.42 23.85 7.15
N TYR A 362 13.85 22.69 7.68
CA TYR A 362 15.26 22.47 7.98
C TYR A 362 16.13 22.37 6.71
N PHE A 363 15.55 22.08 5.53
CA PHE A 363 16.30 22.07 4.26
C PHE A 363 16.81 23.46 3.86
N HIS A 364 16.22 24.54 4.37
CA HIS A 364 16.80 25.89 4.21
C HIS A 364 18.18 26.04 4.86
N HIS A 365 18.54 25.13 5.77
CA HIS A 365 19.85 25.09 6.44
C HIS A 365 20.77 24.01 5.87
N ALA A 366 20.40 23.35 4.77
CA ALA A 366 21.28 22.41 4.08
C ALA A 366 22.56 23.14 3.61
N PRO A 367 23.78 22.67 3.95
CA PRO A 367 25.01 23.40 3.64
C PRO A 367 25.26 23.57 2.14
N ASN A 368 24.84 22.59 1.34
CA ASN A 368 24.90 22.59 -0.13
C ASN A 368 24.03 21.44 -0.69
N GLY A 369 23.80 21.44 -2.01
CA GLY A 369 22.99 20.41 -2.67
C GLY A 369 23.57 18.99 -2.65
N SER A 370 24.88 18.84 -2.44
CA SER A 370 25.53 17.52 -2.31
C SER A 370 25.40 16.90 -0.91
N GLU A 371 25.03 17.69 0.10
CA GLU A 371 24.79 17.22 1.48
C GLU A 371 23.30 16.95 1.77
N VAL A 372 22.43 17.14 0.78
CA VAL A 372 21.04 16.69 0.83
C VAL A 372 21.02 15.19 0.53
N GLU A 373 20.76 14.38 1.55
CA GLU A 373 20.59 12.93 1.35
C GLU A 373 19.38 12.66 0.44
N PRO A 374 19.51 11.79 -0.59
CA PRO A 374 18.39 11.45 -1.44
C PRO A 374 17.31 10.70 -0.65
N PRO A 375 16.05 10.69 -1.13
CA PRO A 375 14.98 9.96 -0.47
C PRO A 375 15.34 8.47 -0.38
N GLN A 376 15.40 7.96 0.85
CA GLN A 376 15.65 6.55 1.15
C GLN A 376 14.45 5.98 1.89
N ALA A 377 14.10 4.73 1.61
CA ALA A 377 13.14 4.02 2.42
C ALA A 377 13.79 3.73 3.78
N GLN A 378 13.16 4.19 4.88
CA GLN A 378 13.64 3.88 6.22
C GLN A 378 13.45 2.37 6.51
N PRO A 379 14.43 1.71 7.14
CA PRO A 379 14.42 0.27 7.38
C PRO A 379 13.29 -0.20 8.30
#